data_AF-A0A9C8ZEY7-F1
#
_entry.id   AF-A0A9C8ZEY7-F1
#
_cell.length_a   1.000
_cell.length_b   1.000
_cell.length_c   1.000
_cell.angle_alpha   90.00
_cell.angle_beta   90.00
_cell.angle_gamma   90.00
#
_symmetry.space_group_name_H-M   'P 1'
#
loop_
_entity.id
_entity.type
_entity.pdbx_description
1 polymer ?
#
loop_
_entity_poly.entity_id
_entity_poly.type
_entity_poly.pdbx_seq_one_letter_code
_entity_poly.pdbx_strand_id
1 'polypeptide(L)'
;MAYKIFIGMLMFSLQAAFAEPFPLTIIEPFDEGKIVMYVAESDIEQSPAWLPGEGAPPLSIENLIKAIEKYRAGMPRLAEDTVHEIALKPIWHHEKQHRWYYLVQMKSAEGHGHRHYLAVLMSGKIISAIKEPEAYK
;
A
#
# COMPACT_ATOMS: atom_id res chain seq x y z
N MET A 1 29.78 -36.18 32.31
CA MET A 1 30.38 -35.44 31.19
C MET A 1 29.41 -35.37 29.98
N ALA A 2 28.12 -35.11 30.22
CA ALA A 2 27.06 -35.18 29.18
C ALA A 2 26.26 -33.87 29.01
N TYR A 3 26.44 -32.90 29.92
CA TYR A 3 25.71 -31.63 29.93
C TYR A 3 26.23 -30.61 28.90
N LYS A 4 27.50 -30.74 28.47
CA LYS A 4 28.13 -29.76 27.56
C LYS A 4 27.67 -29.86 26.10
N ILE A 5 26.96 -30.91 25.72
CA ILE A 5 26.53 -31.13 24.32
C ILE A 5 25.14 -30.54 24.05
N PHE A 6 24.29 -30.38 25.09
CA PHE A 6 22.91 -29.92 24.91
C PHE A 6 22.77 -28.40 24.71
N ILE A 7 23.76 -27.60 25.14
CA ILE A 7 23.73 -26.13 25.00
C ILE A 7 24.13 -25.69 23.58
N GLY A 8 24.88 -26.52 22.84
CA GLY A 8 25.33 -26.19 21.48
C GLY A 8 24.23 -26.28 20.42
N MET A 9 23.20 -27.11 20.64
CA MET A 9 22.16 -27.36 19.64
C MET A 9 21.02 -26.32 19.67
N LEU A 10 20.90 -25.54 20.76
CA LEU A 10 19.86 -24.51 20.89
C LEU A 10 20.21 -23.19 20.19
N MET A 11 21.45 -23.02 19.72
CA MET A 11 21.90 -21.79 19.05
C MET A 11 21.83 -21.83 17.52
N PHE A 12 21.43 -22.95 16.92
CA PHE A 12 21.35 -23.08 15.46
C PHE A 12 19.97 -22.74 14.85
N SER A 13 18.95 -22.47 15.68
CA SER A 13 17.57 -22.22 15.22
C SER A 13 17.19 -20.74 15.03
N LEU A 14 18.09 -19.78 15.29
CA LEU A 14 17.82 -18.34 15.16
C LEU A 14 18.42 -17.68 13.90
N GLN A 15 18.79 -18.47 12.88
CA GLN A 15 19.29 -17.93 11.61
C GLN A 15 18.30 -18.08 10.45
N ALA A 16 17.00 -18.12 10.72
CA ALA A 16 16.03 -17.63 9.74
C ALA A 16 16.18 -16.10 9.69
N ALA A 17 17.32 -15.66 9.17
CA ALA A 17 17.62 -14.26 8.92
C ALA A 17 16.46 -13.69 8.12
N PHE A 18 15.89 -12.63 8.67
CA PHE A 18 14.85 -11.79 8.10
C PHE A 18 15.32 -11.26 6.74
N ALA A 19 15.19 -12.06 5.70
CA ALA A 19 15.15 -11.57 4.34
C ALA A 19 13.76 -10.94 4.19
N GLU A 20 13.61 -9.67 4.57
CA GLU A 20 12.41 -8.94 4.20
C GLU A 20 12.36 -8.94 2.68
N PRO A 21 11.32 -9.55 2.07
CA PRO A 21 11.20 -9.57 0.62
C PRO A 21 11.15 -8.13 0.12
N PHE A 22 11.83 -7.86 -0.99
CA PHE A 22 11.74 -6.54 -1.63
C PHE A 22 10.26 -6.21 -1.89
N PRO A 23 9.84 -4.96 -1.66
CA PRO A 23 8.45 -4.59 -1.86
C PRO A 23 8.05 -4.81 -3.32
N LEU A 24 6.84 -5.35 -3.51
CA LEU A 24 6.23 -5.47 -4.82
C LEU A 24 6.03 -4.08 -5.42
N THR A 25 6.50 -3.90 -6.65
CA THR A 25 6.27 -2.66 -7.40
C THR A 25 4.99 -2.80 -8.21
N ILE A 26 3.99 -1.98 -7.90
CA ILE A 26 2.74 -1.91 -8.65
C ILE A 26 2.78 -0.62 -9.49
N ILE A 27 2.58 -0.76 -10.80
CA ILE A 27 2.60 0.35 -11.77
C ILE A 27 1.24 0.44 -12.45
N GLU A 28 0.61 1.59 -12.33
CA GLU A 28 -0.80 1.75 -12.66
C GLU A 28 -1.03 2.99 -13.52
N PRO A 29 -1.69 2.86 -14.68
CA PRO A 29 -2.12 4.03 -15.41
C PRO A 29 -3.18 4.79 -14.60
N PHE A 30 -3.00 6.09 -14.44
CA PHE A 30 -3.95 6.95 -13.73
C PHE A 30 -3.90 8.37 -14.29
N ASP A 31 -4.99 8.76 -14.94
CA ASP A 31 -5.15 10.03 -15.66
C ASP A 31 -3.95 10.36 -16.57
N GLU A 32 -3.12 11.33 -16.18
CA GLU A 32 -2.02 11.90 -16.97
C GLU A 32 -0.67 11.19 -16.79
N GLY A 33 -0.64 9.94 -16.30
CA GLY A 33 0.61 9.20 -16.20
C GLY A 33 0.53 7.83 -15.55
N LYS A 34 1.70 7.31 -15.21
CA LYS A 34 1.85 6.05 -14.48
C LYS A 34 2.15 6.33 -13.03
N ILE A 35 1.42 5.68 -12.14
CA ILE A 35 1.61 5.77 -10.70
C ILE A 35 2.33 4.52 -10.24
N VAL A 36 3.42 4.73 -9.51
CA VAL A 36 4.25 3.67 -8.96
C VAL A 36 4.07 3.65 -7.45
N MET A 37 3.80 2.48 -6.91
CA MET A 37 3.72 2.23 -5.47
C MET A 37 4.53 0.98 -5.12
N TYR A 38 5.20 1.05 -3.98
CA TYR A 38 5.98 -0.06 -3.43
C TYR A 38 5.24 -0.62 -2.24
N VAL A 39 4.77 -1.86 -2.34
CA VAL A 39 3.90 -2.50 -1.36
C VAL A 39 4.60 -3.74 -0.82
N ALA A 40 4.73 -3.88 0.49
CA ALA A 40 5.24 -5.13 1.06
C ALA A 40 4.23 -6.26 0.79
N GLU A 41 4.72 -7.41 0.35
CA GLU A 41 3.85 -8.56 0.04
C GLU A 41 3.04 -9.00 1.27
N SER A 42 3.64 -8.93 2.46
CA SER A 42 2.97 -9.19 3.73
C SER A 42 1.74 -8.30 3.96
N ASP A 43 1.75 -7.05 3.47
CA ASP A 43 0.60 -6.15 3.61
C ASP A 43 -0.55 -6.57 2.70
N ILE A 44 -0.22 -7.08 1.50
CA ILE A 44 -1.19 -7.61 0.54
C ILE A 44 -1.84 -8.87 1.11
N GLU A 45 -1.04 -9.76 1.68
CA GLU A 45 -1.51 -11.01 2.28
C GLU A 45 -2.44 -10.78 3.48
N GLN A 46 -2.10 -9.79 4.32
CA GLN A 46 -2.89 -9.39 5.49
C GLN A 46 -4.12 -8.55 5.12
N SER A 47 -4.15 -7.94 3.93
CA SER A 47 -5.30 -7.17 3.47
C SER A 47 -6.47 -8.11 3.14
N PRO A 48 -7.69 -7.90 3.67
CA PRO A 48 -8.83 -8.77 3.40
C PRO A 48 -9.08 -9.01 1.90
N ALA A 49 -9.37 -10.26 1.54
CA ALA A 49 -9.82 -10.61 0.21
C ALA A 49 -11.26 -10.12 -0.01
N TRP A 50 -11.58 -9.70 -1.23
CA TRP A 50 -12.91 -9.23 -1.60
C TRP A 50 -13.24 -9.53 -3.06
N LEU A 51 -14.32 -10.27 -3.28
CA LEU A 51 -14.85 -10.54 -4.61
C LEU A 51 -15.94 -9.52 -4.95
N PRO A 52 -15.80 -8.73 -6.03
CA PRO A 52 -16.87 -7.87 -6.50
C PRO A 52 -18.13 -8.69 -6.79
N GLY A 53 -19.26 -8.25 -6.23
CA GLY A 53 -20.56 -8.92 -6.37
C GLY A 53 -20.96 -9.79 -5.17
N GLU A 54 -20.04 -10.12 -4.26
CA GLU A 54 -20.36 -10.89 -3.03
C GLU A 54 -20.61 -10.00 -1.79
N GLY A 55 -20.67 -8.68 -1.99
CA GLY A 55 -20.94 -7.73 -0.92
C GLY A 55 -20.16 -6.42 -1.08
N ALA A 56 -20.28 -5.56 -0.09
CA ALA A 56 -19.52 -4.31 -0.04
C ALA A 56 -18.02 -4.59 0.18
N PRO A 57 -17.12 -3.72 -0.31
CA PRO A 57 -15.70 -3.81 0.00
C PRO A 57 -15.44 -3.78 1.52
N PRO A 58 -14.42 -4.51 2.03
CA PRO A 58 -14.05 -4.50 3.45
C PRO A 58 -13.74 -3.10 4.00
N LEU A 59 -13.21 -2.22 3.13
CA LEU A 59 -13.02 -0.82 3.44
C LEU A 59 -14.04 0.01 2.66
N SER A 60 -14.98 0.64 3.36
CA SER A 60 -15.92 1.58 2.74
C SER A 60 -15.25 2.88 2.32
N ILE A 61 -15.83 3.60 1.36
CA ILE A 61 -15.36 4.93 0.95
C ILE A 61 -15.36 5.92 2.12
N GLU A 62 -16.35 5.84 3.02
CA GLU A 62 -16.39 6.68 4.23
C GLU A 62 -15.18 6.42 5.14
N ASN A 63 -14.86 5.14 5.39
CA ASN A 63 -13.73 4.77 6.23
C ASN A 63 -12.39 5.06 5.55
N LEU A 64 -12.32 4.93 4.22
CA LEU A 64 -11.19 5.36 3.41
C LEU A 64 -10.91 6.85 3.58
N ILE A 65 -11.93 7.71 3.45
CA ILE A 65 -11.80 9.16 3.62
C ILE A 65 -11.32 9.49 5.04
N LYS A 66 -11.93 8.89 6.07
CA LYS A 66 -11.50 9.06 7.47
C LYS A 66 -10.05 8.63 7.69
N ALA A 67 -9.61 7.53 7.07
CA ALA A 67 -8.22 7.07 7.16
C ALA A 67 -7.26 8.08 6.52
N ILE A 68 -7.63 8.65 5.37
CA ILE A 68 -6.83 9.67 4.68
C ILE A 68 -6.75 10.95 5.50
N GLU A 69 -7.86 11.42 6.08
CA GLU A 69 -7.87 12.59 6.96
C GLU A 69 -6.94 12.40 8.16
N LYS A 70 -7.00 11.22 8.80
CA LYS A 70 -6.09 10.87 9.90
C LYS A 70 -4.63 10.84 9.45
N TYR A 71 -4.35 10.29 8.27
CA TYR A 71 -3.01 10.25 7.70
C TYR A 71 -2.47 11.65 7.40
N ARG A 72 -3.30 12.53 6.82
CA ARG A 72 -2.96 13.93 6.52
C ARG A 72 -2.67 14.75 7.77
N ALA A 73 -3.40 14.51 8.87
CA ALA A 73 -3.15 15.18 10.15
C ALA A 73 -1.71 14.95 10.67
N GLY A 74 -1.07 13.84 10.28
CA GLY A 74 0.34 13.54 10.61
C GLY A 74 1.36 14.01 9.57
N MET A 75 0.92 14.60 8.45
CA MET A 75 1.78 14.99 7.33
C MET A 75 1.53 16.45 6.94
N PRO A 76 2.34 17.40 7.44
CA PRO A 76 2.17 18.83 7.16
C PRO A 76 2.07 19.16 5.66
N ARG A 77 2.82 18.43 4.82
CA ARG A 77 2.81 18.61 3.35
C ARG A 77 1.47 18.30 2.69
N LEU A 78 0.62 17.48 3.33
CA LEU A 78 -0.69 17.07 2.81
C LEU A 78 -1.84 17.72 3.58
N ALA A 79 -1.55 18.66 4.48
CA ALA A 79 -2.52 19.22 5.42
C ALA A 79 -3.70 19.89 4.71
N GLU A 80 -3.45 20.55 3.57
CA GLU A 80 -4.47 21.27 2.80
C GLU A 80 -4.93 20.51 1.54
N ASP A 81 -4.42 19.30 1.30
CA ASP A 81 -4.73 18.52 0.12
C ASP A 81 -6.16 17.98 0.16
N THR A 82 -6.92 18.08 -0.93
CA THR A 82 -8.28 17.50 -0.99
C THR A 82 -8.31 16.26 -1.85
N VAL A 83 -9.13 15.28 -1.47
CA VAL A 83 -9.38 14.09 -2.31
C VAL A 83 -10.05 14.54 -3.60
N HIS A 84 -9.44 14.21 -4.73
CA HIS A 84 -9.93 14.57 -6.06
C HIS A 84 -10.57 13.38 -6.77
N GLU A 85 -9.91 12.22 -6.71
CA GLU A 85 -10.36 11.02 -7.40
C GLU A 85 -10.01 9.78 -6.59
N ILE A 86 -10.89 8.78 -6.64
CA ILE A 86 -10.71 7.46 -6.03
C ILE A 86 -11.04 6.42 -7.10
N ALA A 87 -10.10 5.51 -7.38
CA ALA A 87 -10.35 4.33 -8.20
C ALA A 87 -10.13 3.06 -7.39
N LEU A 88 -11.01 2.08 -7.60
CA LEU A 88 -10.91 0.76 -7.02
C LEU A 88 -10.25 -0.18 -8.03
N LYS A 89 -9.12 -0.79 -7.66
CA LYS A 89 -8.31 -1.60 -8.57
C LYS A 89 -7.94 -2.96 -7.96
N PRO A 90 -7.91 -4.03 -8.78
CA PRO A 90 -7.33 -5.29 -8.34
C PRO A 90 -5.80 -5.14 -8.25
N ILE A 91 -5.18 -5.87 -7.33
CA ILE A 91 -3.71 -5.94 -7.25
C ILE A 91 -3.23 -6.92 -8.32
N TRP A 92 -2.43 -6.44 -9.26
CA TRP A 92 -1.87 -7.27 -10.32
C TRP A 92 -1.07 -8.45 -9.75
N HIS A 93 -1.20 -9.63 -10.36
CA HIS A 93 -0.68 -10.92 -9.89
C HIS A 93 -1.31 -11.50 -8.60
N HIS A 94 -2.24 -10.78 -7.97
CA HIS A 94 -2.99 -11.23 -6.80
C HIS A 94 -4.51 -11.31 -7.05
N GLU A 95 -4.93 -11.32 -8.32
CA GLU A 95 -6.35 -11.27 -8.72
C GLU A 95 -7.10 -12.53 -8.31
N LYS A 96 -6.43 -13.69 -8.37
CA LYS A 96 -6.97 -14.99 -7.95
C LYS A 96 -7.21 -15.07 -6.43
N GLN A 97 -6.50 -14.26 -5.66
CA GLN A 97 -6.70 -14.14 -4.21
C GLN A 97 -7.66 -12.99 -3.88
N HIS A 98 -8.26 -12.37 -4.90
CA HIS A 98 -9.22 -11.29 -4.77
C HIS A 98 -8.68 -10.14 -3.92
N ARG A 99 -7.42 -9.76 -4.16
CA ARG A 99 -6.80 -8.63 -3.48
C ARG A 99 -7.07 -7.35 -4.26
N TRP A 100 -7.55 -6.35 -3.54
CA TRP A 100 -7.94 -5.05 -4.09
C TRP A 100 -7.37 -3.93 -3.24
N TYR A 101 -7.32 -2.74 -3.83
CA TYR A 101 -6.92 -1.52 -3.16
C TYR A 101 -7.60 -0.33 -3.82
N TYR A 102 -7.65 0.79 -3.10
CA TYR A 102 -8.03 2.09 -3.65
C TYR A 102 -6.79 2.86 -4.07
N LEU A 103 -6.78 3.36 -5.30
CA LEU A 103 -5.85 4.38 -5.75
C LEU A 103 -6.52 5.73 -5.59
N VAL A 104 -5.92 6.60 -4.80
CA VAL A 104 -6.47 7.91 -4.46
C VAL A 104 -5.55 8.99 -4.97
N GLN A 105 -6.12 9.91 -5.73
CA GLN A 105 -5.48 11.15 -6.10
C GLN A 105 -5.98 12.28 -5.21
N MET A 106 -5.05 13.01 -4.64
CA MET A 106 -5.28 14.23 -3.90
C MET A 106 -4.72 15.41 -4.68
N LYS A 107 -5.42 16.55 -4.61
CA LYS A 107 -5.02 17.81 -5.22
C LYS A 107 -4.53 18.74 -4.13
N SER A 108 -3.31 19.26 -4.30
CA SER A 108 -2.76 20.23 -3.36
C SER A 108 -3.39 21.61 -3.50
N ALA A 109 -3.59 22.28 -2.36
CA ALA A 109 -4.08 23.65 -2.31
C ALA A 109 -3.00 24.68 -2.68
N GLU A 110 -1.71 24.34 -2.63
CA GLU A 110 -0.57 25.26 -2.83
C GLU A 110 -0.29 25.65 -4.30
N GLY A 111 -1.34 25.75 -5.13
CA GLY A 111 -1.31 26.64 -6.31
C GLY A 111 -0.60 26.15 -7.58
N HIS A 112 -0.05 24.94 -7.66
CA HIS A 112 0.68 24.49 -8.86
C HIS A 112 0.24 23.14 -9.45
N GLY A 113 -1.02 22.74 -9.27
CA GLY A 113 -1.54 21.50 -9.87
C GLY A 113 -0.79 20.24 -9.41
N HIS A 114 -0.02 20.33 -8.32
CA HIS A 114 0.66 19.19 -7.74
C HIS A 114 -0.38 18.20 -7.22
N ARG A 115 -0.23 16.95 -7.65
CA ARG A 115 -1.08 15.84 -7.28
C ARG A 115 -0.29 14.90 -6.38
N HIS A 116 -0.93 14.44 -5.32
CA HIS A 116 -0.40 13.44 -4.41
C HIS A 116 -1.19 12.14 -4.61
N TYR A 117 -0.50 11.01 -4.56
CA TYR A 117 -1.12 9.72 -4.82
C TYR A 117 -0.95 8.81 -3.61
N LEU A 118 -2.01 8.14 -3.22
CA LEU A 118 -2.03 7.17 -2.14
C LEU A 118 -2.65 5.87 -2.65
N ALA A 119 -2.05 4.74 -2.29
CA ALA A 119 -2.67 3.44 -2.39
C ALA A 119 -3.18 3.04 -1.02
N VAL A 120 -4.45 2.64 -0.92
CA VAL A 120 -5.07 2.23 0.34
C VAL A 120 -5.59 0.82 0.21
N LEU A 121 -4.94 -0.12 0.90
CA LEU A 121 -5.35 -1.52 0.90
C LEU A 121 -6.72 -1.70 1.57
N MET A 122 -7.41 -2.81 1.30
CA MET A 122 -8.69 -3.12 1.94
C MET A 122 -8.61 -3.28 3.46
N SER A 123 -7.41 -3.42 4.03
CA SER A 123 -7.17 -3.33 5.48
C SER A 123 -7.24 -1.90 6.03
N GLY A 124 -7.29 -0.88 5.18
CA GLY A 124 -7.15 0.53 5.56
C GLY A 124 -5.69 1.01 5.63
N LYS A 125 -4.70 0.15 5.33
CA LYS A 125 -3.29 0.55 5.29
C LYS A 125 -3.04 1.51 4.13
N ILE A 126 -2.47 2.68 4.44
CA ILE A 126 -2.12 3.71 3.46
C ILE A 126 -0.65 3.57 3.07
N ILE A 127 -0.39 3.60 1.77
CA ILE A 127 0.92 3.51 1.13
C ILE A 127 1.07 4.73 0.22
N SER A 128 2.20 5.43 0.35
CA SER A 128 2.51 6.55 -0.54
C SER A 128 2.80 6.05 -1.95
N ALA A 129 2.29 6.75 -2.96
CA ALA A 129 2.54 6.47 -4.35
C ALA A 129 3.12 7.71 -5.05
N ILE A 130 3.90 7.48 -6.10
CA ILE A 130 4.59 8.53 -6.85
C ILE A 130 4.20 8.46 -8.33
N LYS A 131 4.10 9.60 -9.00
CA LYS A 131 4.02 9.64 -10.46
C LYS A 131 5.39 9.27 -11.03
N GLU A 132 5.43 8.31 -11.94
CA GLU A 132 6.65 7.95 -12.67
C GLU A 132 7.16 9.21 -13.40
N PRO A 133 8.43 9.61 -13.20
CA PRO A 133 9.00 10.74 -13.91
C PRO A 133 9.06 10.41 -15.41
N GLU A 134 8.67 11.36 -16.26
CA GLU A 134 8.88 11.23 -17.70
C GLU A 134 10.38 11.20 -17.97
N ALA A 135 10.92 10.04 -18.34
CA ALA A 135 12.29 9.96 -18.82
C ALA A 135 12.40 10.73 -20.14
N TYR A 136 13.28 11.74 -20.18
CA TYR A 136 13.61 12.44 -21.42
C TYR A 136 14.16 11.42 -22.43
N LYS A 137 13.50 11.28 -23.57
CA LYS A 137 13.98 10.47 -24.70
C LYS A 137 14.90 11.28 -25.59
#